data_AF-A0A655E128-F1
#
_entry.id   AF-A0A655E128-F1
#
_cell.length_a   1.000
_cell.length_b   1.000
_cell.length_c   1.000
_cell.angle_alpha   90.00
_cell.angle_beta   90.00
_cell.angle_gamma   90.00
#
_symmetry.space_group_name_H-M   'P 1'
#
loop_
_entity.id
_entity.type
_entity.pdbx_description
1 polymer ?
#
loop_
_entity_poly.entity_id
_entity_poly.type
_entity_poly.pdbx_seq_one_letter_code
_entity_poly.pdbx_strand_id
1 'polypeptide(L)' 'MRKPTYHNSFWYSSCMVTFKTSYGVIQQSLFYSTVYSEPDVDCPSTNLQRANDLVPYYRF' A
#
# COMPACT_ATOMS: atom_id res chain seq x y z
N MET A 1 -7.15 2.99 -7.62
CA MET A 1 -8.02 3.40 -6.50
C MET A 1 -7.83 4.89 -6.23
N ARG A 2 -8.91 5.64 -6.02
CA ARG A 2 -8.84 7.07 -5.67
C ARG A 2 -8.41 7.18 -4.20
N LYS A 3 -7.36 7.94 -3.91
CA LYS A 3 -6.94 8.19 -2.52
C LYS A 3 -8.16 8.76 -1.77
N PRO A 4 -8.52 8.19 -0.61
CA PRO A 4 -9.62 8.72 0.20
C PRO A 4 -9.32 10.17 0.55
N THR A 5 -10.23 11.07 0.17
CA THR A 5 -10.19 12.47 0.60
C THR A 5 -10.72 12.57 2.03
N TYR A 6 -10.30 13.61 2.77
CA TYR A 6 -10.64 13.86 4.17
C TYR A 6 -12.13 13.62 4.52
N HIS A 7 -13.03 13.94 3.57
CA HIS A 7 -14.49 13.79 3.69
C HIS A 7 -15.02 12.34 3.73
N ASN A 8 -14.22 11.33 3.39
CA ASN A 8 -14.62 9.91 3.37
C ASN A 8 -13.57 9.01 4.05
N SER A 9 -12.86 9.53 5.06
CA SER A 9 -11.72 8.85 5.69
C SER A 9 -12.10 7.81 6.75
N PHE A 10 -13.34 7.82 7.27
CA PHE A 10 -13.73 6.98 8.42
C PHE A 10 -13.63 5.49 8.13
N TRP A 11 -13.96 5.08 6.91
CA TRP A 11 -13.97 3.68 6.49
C TRP A 11 -12.75 3.28 5.68
N TYR A 12 -11.76 4.16 5.54
CA TYR A 12 -10.57 3.87 4.74
C TYR A 12 -9.32 3.83 5.61
N SER A 13 -8.58 2.74 5.49
CA SER A 13 -7.29 2.55 6.14
C SER A 13 -6.18 2.56 5.08
N SER A 14 -4.97 2.92 5.51
CA SER A 14 -3.80 2.97 4.62
C SER A 14 -2.57 2.38 5.29
N CYS A 15 -1.82 1.56 4.55
CA CYS A 15 -0.50 1.10 4.96
C CYS A 15 0.53 1.41 3.88
N MET A 16 1.81 1.55 4.27
CA MET A 16 2.89 1.95 3.38
C MET A 16 4.12 1.06 3.57
N VAL A 17 4.79 0.77 2.46
CA VAL A 17 6.13 0.18 2.43
C VAL A 17 7.09 1.17 1.78
N THR A 18 8.35 1.15 2.20
CA THR A 18 9.37 2.06 1.71
C THR A 18 10.59 1.26 1.29
N PHE A 19 10.99 1.43 0.02
CA PHE A 19 12.19 0.84 -0.53
C PHE A 19 13.29 1.88 -0.60
N LYS A 20 14.49 1.52 -0.13
CA LYS A 20 15.70 2.29 -0.36
C LYS A 20 16.42 1.70 -1.56
N THR A 21 16.27 2.33 -2.72
CA THR A 21 16.86 1.88 -3.98
C THR A 21 18.10 2.71 -4.31
N SER A 22 18.93 2.26 -5.24
CA SER A 22 20.11 2.99 -5.73
C SER A 22 19.74 4.34 -6.38
N TYR A 23 18.48 4.49 -6.81
CA TYR A 23 17.95 5.70 -7.42
C TYR A 23 17.25 6.63 -6.41
N GLY A 24 17.18 6.24 -5.13
CA GLY A 24 16.51 7.00 -4.07
C GLY A 24 15.43 6.21 -3.33
N VAL A 25 14.57 6.93 -2.61
CA VAL A 25 13.50 6.32 -1.78
C VAL A 25 12.22 6.20 -2.58
N ILE A 26 11.73 4.98 -2.74
CA ILE A 26 10.43 4.70 -3.36
C ILE A 26 9.44 4.35 -2.24
N GLN A 27 8.32 5.07 -2.19
CA GLN A 27 7.25 4.86 -1.21
C GLN A 27 5.99 4.36 -1.92
N GLN A 28 5.49 3.21 -1.51
CA GLN A 28 4.25 2.66 -2.02
C GLN A 28 3.22 2.57 -0.90
N SER A 29 2.13 3.32 -1.05
CA SER A 29 1.01 3.32 -0.12
C SER A 29 -0.18 2.60 -0.73
N LEU A 30 -0.74 1.66 0.02
CA LEU A 30 -1.98 0.97 -0.29
C LEU A 30 -3.10 1.63 0.51
N PHE A 31 -4.21 1.93 -0.16
CA PHE A 31 -5.43 2.45 0.47
C PHE A 31 -6.53 1.43 0.26
N TYR A 32 -7.23 1.04 1.33
CA TYR A 32 -8.34 0.10 1.28
C TYR A 32 -9.49 0.58 2.17
N SER A 33 -10.71 0.12 1.87
CA SER A 33 -11.89 0.38 2.70
C SER A 33 -12.16 -0.80 3.63
N THR A 34 -12.37 -0.56 4.92
CA THR A 34 -12.68 -1.59 5.93
C THR A 34 -14.09 -2.18 5.80
N VAL A 35 -14.98 -1.53 5.04
CA VAL A 35 -16.37 -2.00 4.82
C VAL A 35 -16.70 -2.28 3.36
N TYR A 36 -15.89 -1.79 2.42
CA TYR A 36 -16.13 -1.99 0.97
C TYR A 36 -15.10 -2.91 0.31
N SER A 37 -14.04 -3.31 1.01
CA SER A 37 -13.06 -4.24 0.46
C SER A 37 -13.40 -5.64 0.99
N GLU A 38 -14.00 -6.46 0.14
CA GLU A 38 -14.19 -7.89 0.39
C GLU A 38 -13.24 -8.67 -0.52
N PRO A 39 -12.38 -9.56 0.03
CA PRO A 39 -12.21 -9.92 1.44
C PRO A 39 -11.53 -8.82 2.28
N ASP A 40 -11.67 -8.93 3.61
CA ASP A 40 -11.02 -8.02 4.55
C ASP A 40 -9.50 -8.02 4.30
N VAL A 41 -8.98 -6.84 3.94
CA VAL A 41 -7.62 -6.73 3.41
C VAL A 41 -6.68 -6.62 4.59
N ASP A 42 -5.96 -7.70 4.88
CA ASP A 42 -4.82 -7.62 5.79
C ASP A 42 -3.72 -6.79 5.11
N CYS A 43 -3.76 -5.48 5.37
CA CYS A 43 -2.93 -4.48 4.73
C CYS A 43 -1.44 -4.82 4.82
N PRO A 44 -0.85 -5.15 5.99
CA PRO A 44 0.56 -5.48 6.06
C PRO A 44 0.94 -6.71 5.23
N SER A 45 0.15 -7.80 5.23
CA SER A 45 0.49 -8.98 4.42
C SER A 45 0.31 -8.74 2.92
N THR A 46 -0.77 -8.10 2.50
CA THR A 46 -1.03 -7.79 1.10
C THR A 46 0.00 -6.80 0.55
N ASN A 47 0.35 -5.77 1.34
CA ASN A 47 1.35 -4.80 0.94
C ASN A 47 2.76 -5.41 0.93
N LEU A 48 3.06 -6.34 1.85
CA LEU A 48 4.31 -7.10 1.85
C LEU A 48 4.39 -8.06 0.64
N GLN A 49 3.29 -8.72 0.27
CA GLN A 49 3.25 -9.57 -0.93
C GLN A 49 3.53 -8.73 -2.18
N ARG A 50 2.83 -7.60 -2.33
CA ARG A 50 3.09 -6.64 -3.43
C ARG A 50 4.50 -6.09 -3.37
N ALA A 51 5.05 -5.90 -2.18
CA ALA A 51 6.44 -5.47 -2.03
C ALA A 51 7.39 -6.53 -2.59
N ASN A 52 7.22 -7.79 -2.21
CA ASN A 52 8.04 -8.90 -2.72
C ASN A 52 7.93 -9.07 -4.24
N ASP A 53 6.74 -8.84 -4.82
CA ASP A 53 6.56 -8.85 -6.27
C ASP A 53 7.34 -7.73 -6.98
N LEU A 54 7.51 -6.58 -6.32
CA LEU A 54 8.14 -5.39 -6.88
C LEU A 54 9.66 -5.33 -6.63
N VAL A 55 10.14 -5.96 -5.55
CA VAL A 55 11.57 -6.04 -5.19
C VAL A 55 12.46 -6.44 -6.38
N PRO A 56 12.14 -7.45 -7.21
CA PRO A 56 12.98 -7.84 -8.36
C PRO A 56 13.15 -6.76 -9.44
N TYR A 57 12.24 -5.79 -9.49
CA TYR A 57 12.28 -4.70 -10.48
C TYR A 57 13.10 -3.49 -10.00
N TYR A 58 13.48 -3.45 -8.72
CA TYR A 58 14.26 -2.37 -8.15
C TYR A 58 15.73 -2.76 -7.97
N ARG A 59 16.65 -1.80 -8.20
CA ARG A 59 18.05 -1.94 -7.78
C ARG A 59 18.23 -1.35 -6.39
N PHE A 60 18.76 -2.15 -5.47
CA PHE A 60 19.12 -1.71 -4.12
C PHE A 60 20.57 -1.24 -4.07
#